data_AF-A0A960BGC9-F1
#
_entry.id   AF-A0A960BGC9-F1
#
_cell.length_a   1.000
_cell.length_b   1.000
_cell.length_c   1.000
_cell.angle_alpha   90.00
_cell.angle_beta   90.00
_cell.angle_gamma   90.00
#
_symmetry.space_group_name_H-M   'P 1'
#
loop_
_entity.id
_entity.type
_entity.pdbx_description
1 polymer ?
#
loop_
_entity_poly.entity_id
_entity_poly.type
_entity_poly.pdbx_seq_one_letter_code
_entity_poly.pdbx_strand_id
1 'polypeptide(L)'
;MAVAYSDVEQVFAAGQPEGLAAAYSMWGALIYTVARRGSGSAEAAADITQRTFLSAWHGPRDVSLDLKARLVLTARTLVRRHLEEQGADRAAQAAADAVIDRVVVRDELTALAEPARSVLLRALAPPGTRPVSVDANGSESQFAADALLEGLQQLEHGLAGSRSV
;
A
#
# COMPACT_ATOMS: atom_id res chain seq x y z
N MET A 1 18.76 2.26 19.01
CA MET A 1 19.47 2.79 17.83
C MET A 1 18.42 2.93 16.74
N ALA A 2 18.26 4.10 16.11
CA ALA A 2 17.24 4.26 15.07
C ALA A 2 17.65 3.44 13.84
N VAL A 3 16.83 2.46 13.46
CA VAL A 3 17.03 1.66 12.24
C VAL A 3 16.84 2.60 11.05
N ALA A 4 17.83 2.66 10.15
CA ALA A 4 17.67 3.41 8.91
C ALA A 4 16.54 2.79 8.08
N TYR A 5 15.77 3.61 7.36
CA TYR A 5 14.64 3.17 6.55
C TYR A 5 15.02 2.02 5.59
N SER A 6 16.23 2.06 5.03
CA SER A 6 16.78 1.05 4.11
C SER A 6 16.99 -0.33 4.74
N ASP A 7 17.08 -0.41 6.08
CA ASP A 7 17.49 -1.62 6.78
C ASP A 7 16.33 -2.27 7.53
N VAL A 8 15.15 -1.64 7.52
CA VAL A 8 13.97 -2.11 8.26
C VAL A 8 13.62 -3.53 7.87
N GLU A 9 13.66 -3.87 6.59
CA GLU A 9 13.36 -5.22 6.13
C GLU A 9 14.37 -6.25 6.65
N GLN A 10 15.67 -5.91 6.72
CA GLN A 10 16.72 -6.80 7.21
C GLN A 10 16.65 -6.98 8.74
N VAL A 11 16.44 -5.90 9.48
CA VAL A 11 16.31 -5.96 10.95
C VAL A 11 15.00 -6.65 11.35
N PHE A 12 13.92 -6.39 10.62
CA PHE A 12 12.69 -7.15 10.72
C PHE A 12 12.94 -8.62 10.35
N ALA A 13 13.86 -8.86 9.41
CA ALA A 13 14.21 -10.20 9.01
C ALA A 13 14.96 -11.02 10.04
N ALA A 14 15.84 -10.35 10.76
CA ALA A 14 16.64 -10.93 11.83
C ALA A 14 15.83 -11.23 13.10
N GLY A 15 14.53 -10.88 13.16
CA GLY A 15 13.72 -11.10 14.35
C GLY A 15 14.09 -10.20 15.52
N GLN A 16 14.66 -9.01 15.26
CA GLN A 16 15.04 -8.04 16.29
C GLN A 16 13.92 -7.02 16.61
N PRO A 17 13.51 -6.82 17.88
CA PRO A 17 12.38 -5.96 18.26
C PRO A 17 12.33 -4.56 17.61
N GLU A 18 13.50 -3.97 17.33
CA GLU A 18 13.67 -2.68 16.66
C GLU A 18 13.11 -2.69 15.23
N GLY A 19 13.26 -3.79 14.51
CA GLY A 19 12.71 -3.96 13.16
C GLY A 19 11.19 -3.99 13.17
N LEU A 20 10.60 -4.65 14.17
CA LEU A 20 9.14 -4.67 14.36
C LEU A 20 8.61 -3.27 14.66
N ALA A 21 9.27 -2.54 15.57
CA ALA A 21 8.90 -1.17 15.93
C ALA A 21 9.03 -0.21 14.74
N ALA A 22 10.10 -0.34 13.94
CA ALA A 22 10.30 0.47 12.74
C ALA A 22 9.22 0.17 11.67
N ALA A 23 8.94 -1.10 11.40
CA ALA A 23 7.88 -1.49 10.46
C ALA A 23 6.51 -0.99 10.92
N TYR A 24 6.21 -1.09 12.22
CA TYR A 24 4.94 -0.59 12.77
C TYR A 24 4.83 0.93 12.67
N SER A 25 5.93 1.65 12.94
CA SER A 25 5.95 3.12 12.81
C SER A 25 5.71 3.58 11.38
N MET A 26 6.19 2.80 10.41
CA MET A 26 6.15 3.14 8.99
C MET A 26 4.83 2.76 8.32
N TRP A 27 4.31 1.55 8.62
CA TRP A 27 3.13 0.99 7.92
C TRP A 27 1.94 0.71 8.84
N GLY A 28 2.05 0.92 10.15
CA GLY A 28 0.97 0.64 11.10
C GLY A 28 -0.34 1.37 10.76
N ALA A 29 -0.26 2.64 10.35
CA ALA A 29 -1.42 3.42 9.94
C ALA A 29 -2.09 2.86 8.67
N LEU A 30 -1.30 2.43 7.68
CA LEU A 30 -1.79 1.78 6.46
C LEU A 30 -2.50 0.47 6.81
N ILE A 31 -1.84 -0.42 7.56
CA ILE A 31 -2.39 -1.73 7.92
C ILE A 31 -3.66 -1.59 8.76
N TYR A 32 -3.69 -0.66 9.72
CA TYR A 32 -4.91 -0.36 10.46
C TYR A 32 -6.03 0.13 9.56
N THR A 33 -5.73 1.00 8.58
CA THR A 33 -6.73 1.50 7.63
C THR A 33 -7.28 0.39 6.74
N VAL A 34 -6.42 -0.49 6.23
CA VAL A 34 -6.81 -1.70 5.50
C VAL A 34 -7.74 -2.56 6.34
N ALA A 35 -7.35 -2.88 7.57
CA ALA A 35 -8.15 -3.71 8.48
C ALA A 35 -9.49 -3.04 8.83
N ARG A 36 -9.50 -1.74 9.13
CA ARG A 36 -10.70 -0.98 9.50
C ARG A 36 -11.71 -0.88 8.37
N ARG A 37 -11.21 -0.64 7.15
CA ARG A 37 -12.05 -0.46 5.95
C ARG A 37 -12.56 -1.79 5.41
N GLY A 38 -11.73 -2.83 5.46
CA GLY A 38 -12.10 -4.17 5.01
C GLY A 38 -13.04 -4.91 5.97
N SER A 39 -12.82 -4.82 7.28
CA SER A 39 -13.66 -5.51 8.29
C SER A 39 -14.91 -4.73 8.69
N GLY A 40 -14.92 -3.40 8.52
CA GLY A 40 -16.01 -2.56 9.03
C GLY A 40 -16.05 -2.44 10.56
N SER A 41 -15.15 -3.09 11.31
CA SER A 41 -15.10 -3.07 12.78
C SER A 41 -13.79 -2.44 13.29
N ALA A 42 -13.90 -1.53 14.27
CA ALA A 42 -12.72 -0.93 14.91
C ALA A 42 -12.00 -1.90 15.84
N GLU A 43 -12.76 -2.78 16.51
CA GLU A 43 -12.23 -3.84 17.38
C GLU A 43 -11.45 -4.87 16.56
N ALA A 44 -12.07 -5.39 15.49
CA ALA A 44 -11.41 -6.32 14.58
C ALA A 44 -10.17 -5.68 13.92
N ALA A 45 -10.22 -4.38 13.60
CA ALA A 45 -9.08 -3.68 13.01
C ALA A 45 -7.84 -3.69 13.91
N ALA A 46 -8.01 -3.48 15.22
CA ALA A 46 -6.91 -3.51 16.16
C ALA A 46 -6.27 -4.90 16.25
N ASP A 47 -7.09 -5.95 16.40
CA ASP A 47 -6.64 -7.36 16.44
C ASP A 47 -5.93 -7.77 15.15
N ILE A 48 -6.57 -7.52 14.00
CA ILE A 48 -6.01 -7.84 12.68
C ILE A 48 -4.68 -7.11 12.48
N THR A 49 -4.57 -5.84 12.88
CA THR A 49 -3.31 -5.10 12.75
C THR A 49 -2.20 -5.77 13.54
N GLN A 50 -2.43 -6.08 14.82
CA GLN A 50 -1.44 -6.75 15.66
C GLN A 50 -1.04 -8.11 15.09
N ARG A 51 -2.03 -8.93 14.72
CA ARG A 51 -1.82 -10.26 14.14
C ARG A 51 -1.07 -10.18 12.82
N THR A 52 -1.32 -9.19 11.97
CA THR A 52 -0.57 -8.99 10.72
C THR A 52 0.92 -8.84 11.00
N PHE A 53 1.29 -7.96 11.92
CA PHE A 53 2.70 -7.73 12.25
C PHE A 53 3.34 -8.96 12.90
N LEU A 54 2.65 -9.63 13.84
CA LEU A 54 3.14 -10.85 14.47
C LEU A 54 3.27 -12.02 13.48
N SER A 55 2.30 -12.19 12.58
CA SER A 55 2.33 -13.20 11.54
C SER A 55 3.42 -12.93 10.51
N ALA A 56 3.65 -11.68 10.13
CA ALA A 56 4.77 -11.34 9.24
C ALA A 56 6.13 -11.53 9.93
N TRP A 57 6.19 -11.30 11.25
CA TRP A 57 7.39 -11.46 12.08
C TRP A 57 7.83 -12.93 12.23
N HIS A 58 6.86 -13.80 12.54
CA HIS A 58 7.11 -15.23 12.83
C HIS A 58 6.86 -16.15 11.62
N GLY A 59 6.19 -15.65 10.59
CA GLY A 59 5.79 -16.43 9.43
C GLY A 59 6.90 -16.66 8.42
N PRO A 60 6.67 -17.60 7.47
CA PRO A 60 7.60 -17.83 6.38
C PRO A 60 7.81 -16.56 5.57
N ARG A 61 9.03 -16.41 5.07
CA ARG A 61 9.44 -15.28 4.23
C ARG A 61 9.27 -15.66 2.79
N ASP A 62 8.34 -14.99 2.11
CA ASP A 62 8.36 -14.95 0.66
C ASP A 62 9.37 -13.88 0.24
N VAL A 63 10.48 -14.31 -0.34
CA VAL A 63 11.56 -13.41 -0.80
C VAL A 63 11.21 -12.68 -2.11
N SER A 64 10.08 -13.04 -2.75
CA SER A 64 9.59 -12.35 -3.95
C SER A 64 8.80 -11.08 -3.64
N LEU A 65 8.42 -10.88 -2.37
CA LEU A 65 7.60 -9.76 -1.92
C LEU A 65 8.35 -8.95 -0.88
N ASP A 66 8.32 -7.62 -1.04
CA ASP A 66 8.81 -6.72 0.00
C ASP A 66 7.98 -6.81 1.29
N LEU A 67 8.49 -6.25 2.38
CA LEU A 67 7.82 -6.29 3.67
C LEU A 67 6.44 -5.60 3.66
N LYS A 68 6.28 -4.46 2.98
CA LYS A 68 5.00 -3.72 2.93
C LYS A 68 3.92 -4.58 2.27
N ALA A 69 4.25 -5.17 1.13
CA ALA A 69 3.42 -6.11 0.37
C ALA A 69 2.99 -7.31 1.22
N ARG A 70 3.94 -7.95 1.91
CA ARG A 70 3.65 -9.08 2.81
C ARG A 70 2.71 -8.68 3.94
N LEU A 71 2.88 -7.50 4.53
CA LEU A 71 1.98 -6.99 5.57
C LEU A 71 0.57 -6.76 5.02
N VAL A 72 0.44 -6.14 3.84
CA VAL A 72 -0.86 -5.91 3.18
C VAL A 72 -1.58 -7.23 2.86
N LEU A 73 -0.87 -8.22 2.30
CA LEU A 73 -1.45 -9.53 1.98
C LEU A 73 -1.88 -10.30 3.22
N THR A 74 -1.07 -10.25 4.28
CA THR A 74 -1.41 -10.86 5.57
C THR A 74 -2.67 -10.21 6.15
N ALA A 75 -2.75 -8.87 6.14
CA ALA A 75 -3.92 -8.14 6.60
C ALA A 75 -5.16 -8.47 5.77
N ARG A 76 -5.05 -8.54 4.44
CA ARG A 76 -6.15 -8.93 3.54
C ARG A 76 -6.67 -10.33 3.87
N THR A 77 -5.77 -11.29 4.08
CA THR A 77 -6.12 -12.67 4.46
C THR A 77 -6.87 -12.71 5.78
N LEU A 78 -6.40 -11.96 6.79
CA LEU A 78 -7.05 -11.89 8.10
C LEU A 78 -8.41 -11.18 8.04
N VAL A 79 -8.57 -10.14 7.21
CA VAL A 79 -9.87 -9.50 6.96
C VAL A 79 -10.84 -10.49 6.32
N ARG A 80 -10.43 -11.22 5.27
CA ARG A 80 -11.29 -12.21 4.61
C ARG A 80 -11.76 -13.28 5.60
N ARG A 81 -10.83 -13.81 6.39
CA ARG A 81 -11.15 -14.77 7.46
C ARG A 81 -12.15 -14.20 8.47
N HIS A 82 -11.96 -12.96 8.92
CA HIS A 82 -12.90 -12.30 9.82
C HIS A 82 -14.30 -12.19 9.21
N LEU A 83 -14.40 -11.80 7.93
CA LEU A 83 -15.67 -11.71 7.21
C LEU A 83 -16.33 -13.10 7.06
N GLU A 84 -15.55 -14.15 6.79
CA GLU A 84 -16.03 -15.54 6.74
C GLU A 84 -16.61 -15.99 8.08
N GLU A 85 -15.93 -15.67 9.18
CA GLU A 85 -16.38 -15.96 10.54
C GLU A 85 -17.69 -15.20 10.88
N GLN A 86 -17.93 -14.05 10.25
CA GLN A 86 -19.18 -13.28 10.35
C GLN A 86 -20.27 -13.74 9.35
N GLY A 87 -20.01 -14.78 8.56
CA GLY A 87 -20.98 -15.32 7.58
C GLY A 87 -21.13 -14.45 6.32
N ALA A 88 -20.15 -13.60 6.01
CA ALA A 88 -20.15 -12.81 4.79
C ALA A 88 -20.08 -13.72 3.55
N ASP A 89 -20.86 -13.37 2.52
CA ASP A 89 -20.81 -14.07 1.24
C ASP A 89 -19.62 -13.58 0.37
N ARG A 90 -19.44 -14.21 -0.79
CA ARG A 90 -18.38 -13.85 -1.74
C ARG A 90 -18.51 -12.43 -2.27
N ALA A 91 -19.72 -11.89 -2.37
CA ALA A 91 -19.94 -10.54 -2.88
C ALA A 91 -19.46 -9.49 -1.86
N ALA A 92 -19.76 -9.70 -0.58
CA ALA A 92 -19.26 -8.88 0.53
C ALA A 92 -17.73 -8.95 0.64
N GLN A 93 -17.14 -10.13 0.49
CA GLN A 93 -15.68 -10.29 0.45
C GLN A 93 -15.04 -9.53 -0.72
N ALA A 94 -15.60 -9.66 -1.92
CA ALA A 94 -15.12 -8.93 -3.10
C ALA A 94 -15.25 -7.40 -2.94
N ALA A 95 -16.32 -6.93 -2.30
CA ALA A 95 -16.48 -5.51 -1.98
C ALA A 95 -15.42 -5.03 -0.98
N ALA A 96 -15.11 -5.82 0.05
CA ALA A 96 -14.03 -5.51 0.99
C ALA A 96 -12.67 -5.47 0.30
N ASP A 97 -12.37 -6.43 -0.57
CA ASP A 97 -11.13 -6.46 -1.37
C ASP A 97 -11.00 -5.20 -2.24
N ALA A 98 -12.07 -4.81 -2.94
CA ALA A 98 -12.06 -3.60 -3.76
C ALA A 98 -11.84 -2.31 -2.93
N VAL A 99 -12.32 -2.28 -1.68
CA VAL A 99 -12.05 -1.18 -0.77
C VAL A 99 -10.58 -1.18 -0.31
N ILE A 100 -10.03 -2.36 0.02
CA ILE A 100 -8.62 -2.51 0.38
C ILE A 100 -7.72 -2.05 -0.76
N ASP A 101 -8.02 -2.45 -2.00
CA ASP A 101 -7.26 -2.05 -3.18
C ASP A 101 -7.22 -0.52 -3.33
N ARG A 102 -8.34 0.17 -3.09
CA ARG A 102 -8.38 1.64 -3.11
C ARG A 102 -7.54 2.28 -2.01
N VAL A 103 -7.51 1.66 -0.81
CA VAL A 103 -6.67 2.15 0.30
C VAL A 103 -5.19 2.04 -0.08
N VAL A 104 -4.77 0.90 -0.60
CA VAL A 104 -3.38 0.65 -1.02
C VAL A 104 -3.00 1.59 -2.16
N VAL A 105 -3.81 1.68 -3.22
CA VAL A 105 -3.55 2.60 -4.34
C VAL A 105 -3.43 4.04 -3.87
N ARG A 106 -4.28 4.49 -2.94
CA ARG A 106 -4.21 5.84 -2.39
C ARG A 106 -2.93 6.06 -1.58
N ASP A 107 -2.49 5.06 -0.83
CA ASP A 107 -1.25 5.11 -0.06
C ASP A 107 -0.04 5.23 -1.00
N GLU A 108 0.05 4.38 -2.03
CA GLU A 108 1.15 4.47 -3.01
C GLU A 108 1.15 5.81 -3.76
N LEU A 109 -0.03 6.28 -4.19
CA LEU A 109 -0.17 7.60 -4.79
C LEU A 109 0.28 8.73 -3.85
N THR A 110 0.18 8.55 -2.54
CA THR A 110 0.62 9.55 -1.55
C THR A 110 2.12 9.44 -1.27
N ALA A 111 2.72 8.26 -1.43
CA ALA A 111 4.15 8.04 -1.32
C ALA A 111 4.94 8.55 -2.54
N LEU A 112 4.29 8.71 -3.71
CA LEU A 112 4.92 9.26 -4.91
C LEU A 112 5.55 10.65 -4.65
N ALA A 113 6.80 10.81 -5.10
CA ALA A 113 7.48 12.10 -5.06
C ALA A 113 6.80 13.13 -5.98
N GLU A 114 6.85 14.41 -5.58
CA GLU A 114 6.61 15.49 -6.52
C GLU A 114 7.81 15.64 -7.45
N PRO A 115 7.63 15.90 -8.75
CA PRO A 115 6.38 16.29 -9.43
C PRO A 115 5.53 15.13 -9.96
N ALA A 116 6.05 13.89 -9.96
CA ALA A 116 5.42 12.73 -10.58
C ALA A 116 3.96 12.52 -10.13
N ARG A 117 3.70 12.70 -8.83
CA ARG A 117 2.35 12.65 -8.25
C ARG A 117 1.39 13.63 -8.91
N SER A 118 1.75 14.92 -8.99
CA SER A 118 0.88 15.96 -9.57
C SER A 118 0.57 15.72 -11.05
N VAL A 119 1.56 15.28 -11.83
CA VAL A 119 1.40 14.99 -13.27
C VAL A 119 0.47 13.80 -13.47
N LEU A 120 0.65 12.74 -12.68
CA LEU A 120 -0.19 11.54 -12.75
C LEU A 120 -1.64 11.83 -12.35
N LEU A 121 -1.87 12.57 -11.28
CA LEU A 121 -3.23 12.98 -10.88
C LEU A 121 -3.92 13.84 -11.94
N ARG A 122 -3.17 14.72 -12.63
CA ARG A 122 -3.71 15.53 -13.75
C ARG A 122 -4.03 14.67 -14.97
N ALA A 123 -3.23 13.65 -15.27
CA ALA A 123 -3.46 12.74 -16.38
C ALA A 123 -4.71 11.87 -16.17
N LEU A 124 -4.96 11.44 -14.92
CA LEU A 124 -6.13 10.64 -14.53
C LEU A 124 -7.44 11.45 -14.42
N ALA A 125 -7.35 12.78 -14.33
CA ALA A 125 -8.53 13.63 -14.26
C ALA A 125 -9.38 13.50 -15.55
N PRO A 126 -10.72 13.44 -15.43
CA PRO A 126 -11.59 13.32 -16.60
C PRO A 126 -11.37 14.48 -17.58
N PRO A 127 -11.43 14.23 -18.89
CA PRO A 127 -11.28 15.28 -19.90
C PRO A 127 -12.36 16.34 -19.70
N GLY A 128 -11.93 17.58 -19.43
CA GLY A 128 -12.80 18.72 -19.08
C GLY A 128 -12.32 19.53 -17.87
N THR A 129 -11.39 18.99 -17.07
CA THR A 129 -10.83 19.67 -15.88
C THR A 129 -9.42 20.23 -16.12
N ARG A 130 -8.90 20.18 -17.36
CA ARG A 130 -7.59 20.74 -17.69
C ARG A 130 -7.72 22.23 -17.97
N PRO A 131 -7.06 23.13 -17.23
CA PRO A 131 -6.77 24.43 -17.79
C PRO A 131 -5.93 24.21 -19.05
N VAL A 132 -6.41 24.72 -20.19
CA VAL A 132 -5.64 24.78 -21.43
C VAL A 132 -4.44 25.69 -21.16
N SER A 133 -3.25 25.11 -20.98
CA SER A 133 -1.99 25.85 -21.13
C SER A 133 -1.49 25.64 -22.56
N VAL A 134 -1.48 26.71 -23.34
CA VAL A 134 -0.86 26.75 -24.67
C VAL A 134 0.43 27.50 -24.50
N ASP A 135 1.52 26.79 -24.23
CA ASP A 135 2.80 27.43 -24.07
C ASP A 135 3.92 26.51 -24.56
N ALA A 136 4.97 27.15 -25.04
CA ALA A 136 5.99 26.61 -25.94
C ALA A 136 6.87 25.53 -25.30
N ASN A 137 7.50 24.73 -26.18
CA ASN A 137 8.75 23.98 -25.96
C ASN A 137 8.60 22.48 -25.63
N GLY A 138 9.23 21.62 -26.45
CA GLY A 138 9.24 20.16 -26.28
C GLY A 138 9.82 19.67 -24.94
N SER A 139 10.53 20.53 -24.21
CA SER A 139 11.10 20.25 -22.90
C SER A 139 10.05 20.07 -21.79
N GLU A 140 8.92 20.80 -21.80
CA GLU A 140 7.87 20.63 -20.78
C GLU A 140 7.09 19.33 -20.98
N SER A 141 6.84 18.95 -22.24
CA SER A 141 6.21 17.68 -22.60
C SER A 141 7.10 16.48 -22.25
N GLN A 142 8.40 16.58 -22.52
CA GLN A 142 9.37 15.55 -22.18
C GLN A 142 9.52 15.38 -20.66
N PHE A 143 9.62 16.49 -19.91
CA PHE A 143 9.63 16.45 -18.45
C PHE A 143 8.37 15.81 -17.86
N ALA A 144 7.19 16.15 -18.40
CA ALA A 144 5.93 15.53 -17.98
C ALA A 144 5.89 14.02 -18.30
N ALA A 145 6.44 13.61 -19.45
CA ALA A 145 6.54 12.20 -19.83
C ALA A 145 7.50 11.43 -18.91
N ASP A 146 8.67 11.99 -18.60
CA ASP A 146 9.64 11.37 -17.71
C ASP A 146 9.09 11.24 -16.28
N ALA A 147 8.45 12.29 -15.76
CA ALA A 147 7.79 12.27 -14.45
C ALA A 147 6.62 11.26 -14.40
N LEU A 148 5.88 11.08 -15.49
CA LEU A 148 4.84 10.04 -15.59
C LEU A 148 5.43 8.64 -15.55
N LEU A 149 6.49 8.39 -16.32
CA LEU A 149 7.16 7.09 -16.35
C LEU A 149 7.74 6.74 -14.98
N GLU A 150 8.41 7.69 -14.33
CA GLU A 150 8.94 7.50 -12.98
C GLU A 150 7.82 7.21 -11.97
N GLY A 151 6.72 7.97 -12.02
CA GLY A 151 5.56 7.74 -11.17
C GLY A 151 4.91 6.38 -11.39
N LEU A 152 4.79 5.94 -12.65
CA LEU A 152 4.23 4.62 -12.99
C LEU A 152 5.14 3.48 -12.54
N GLN A 153 6.46 3.61 -12.68
CA GLN A 153 7.41 2.60 -12.20
C GLN A 153 7.38 2.47 -10.67
N GLN A 154 7.28 3.59 -9.94
CA GLN A 154 7.12 3.57 -8.48
C GLN A 154 5.81 2.91 -8.05
N LEU A 155 4.70 3.24 -8.72
CA LEU A 155 3.41 2.59 -8.46
C LEU A 155 3.44 1.10 -8.79
N GLU A 156 4.04 0.71 -9.92
CA GLU A 156 4.19 -0.69 -10.30
C GLU A 156 4.95 -1.45 -9.22
N HIS A 157 6.07 -0.92 -8.73
CA HIS A 157 6.85 -1.53 -7.68
C HIS A 157 6.05 -1.70 -6.37
N GLY A 158 5.37 -0.65 -5.91
CA GLY A 158 4.55 -0.71 -4.68
C GLY A 158 3.31 -1.60 -4.81
N LEU A 159 2.70 -1.69 -6.00
CA LEU A 159 1.49 -2.48 -6.24
C LEU A 159 1.78 -3.95 -6.59
N ALA A 160 2.92 -4.27 -7.19
CA ALA A 160 3.28 -5.62 -7.60
C ALA A 160 3.20 -6.60 -6.43
N GLY A 161 3.64 -6.17 -5.25
CA GLY A 161 3.57 -7.01 -4.06
C GLY A 161 2.18 -7.12 -3.41
N SER A 162 1.22 -6.25 -3.78
CA SER A 162 -0.14 -6.27 -3.23
C SER A 162 -1.12 -7.13 -4.03
N ARG A 163 -0.71 -7.69 -5.18
CA ARG A 163 -1.58 -8.41 -6.13
C ARG A 163 -1.37 -9.93 -6.19
N SER A 164 -0.29 -10.46 -5.64
CA SER A 164 -0.04 -11.91 -5.64
C SER A 164 -0.94 -12.62 -4.63
N VAL A 165 -1.90 -13.39 -5.15
CA VAL A 165 -2.69 -14.41 -4.44
C VAL A 165 -2.39 -15.74 -5.09
#